data_AF-A0A1X6YZF3-F1
#
_entry.id   AF-A0A1X6YZF3-F1
#
_cell.length_a   1.000
_cell.length_b   1.000
_cell.length_c   1.000
_cell.angle_alpha   90.00
_cell.angle_beta   90.00
_cell.angle_gamma   90.00
#
_symmetry.space_group_name_H-M   'P 1'
#
loop_
_entity.id
_entity.type
_entity.pdbx_description
1 polymer ?
#
loop_
_entity_poly.entity_id
_entity_poly.type
_entity_poly.pdbx_seq_one_letter_code
_entity_poly.pdbx_strand_id
1 'polypeptide(L)' 'MKPVNLNQFRKQKARAEKKARADANAAKFGRSKAEKTRDAAEAEAAAKRLDGHRRDDE' A
#
# COMPACT_ATOMS: atom_id res chain seq x y z
N MET A 1 -28.06 -27.72 -17.50
CA MET A 1 -26.96 -26.74 -17.54
C MET A 1 -27.09 -25.85 -16.30
N LYS A 2 -26.10 -25.79 -15.42
CA LYS A 2 -26.19 -24.97 -14.19
C LYS A 2 -26.23 -23.47 -14.57
N PRO A 3 -27.16 -22.67 -14.04
CA PRO A 3 -27.23 -21.25 -14.35
C PRO A 3 -25.97 -20.54 -13.87
N VAL A 4 -25.29 -19.83 -14.77
CA VAL A 4 -24.07 -19.07 -14.46
C VAL A 4 -24.49 -17.72 -13.86
N ASN A 5 -24.03 -17.44 -12.64
CA ASN A 5 -24.30 -16.16 -12.00
C ASN A 5 -23.39 -15.07 -12.58
N LEU A 6 -23.94 -14.26 -13.48
CA LEU A 6 -23.23 -13.16 -14.13
C LEU A 6 -22.70 -12.11 -13.15
N ASN A 7 -23.34 -11.93 -11.99
CA ASN A 7 -22.87 -10.99 -10.96
C ASN A 7 -21.59 -11.49 -10.29
N GLN A 8 -21.48 -12.80 -10.04
CA GLN A 8 -20.24 -13.39 -9.54
C GLN A 8 -19.11 -13.26 -10.57
N PHE A 9 -19.40 -13.49 -11.84
CA PHE A 9 -18.42 -13.34 -12.92
C PHE A 9 -17.91 -11.89 -13.02
N ARG A 10 -18.81 -10.90 -13.03
CA ARG A 10 -18.44 -9.47 -13.03
C ARG A 10 -17.60 -9.10 -11.81
N LYS A 11 -17.95 -9.59 -10.62
CA LYS A 11 -17.16 -9.37 -9.39
C LYS A 11 -15.77 -9.99 -9.48
N GLN A 12 -15.66 -11.19 -10.04
CA GLN A 12 -14.36 -11.85 -10.24
C GLN A 12 -13.49 -11.07 -11.23
N LYS A 13 -14.06 -10.63 -12.36
CA LYS A 13 -13.35 -9.80 -13.35
C LYS A 13 -12.84 -8.49 -12.72
N ALA A 14 -13.69 -7.78 -11.98
CA ALA A 14 -13.30 -6.54 -11.29
C ALA A 14 -12.18 -6.76 -10.27
N ARG A 15 -12.21 -7.88 -9.52
CA ARG A 15 -11.13 -8.24 -8.58
C ARG A 15 -9.82 -8.55 -9.32
N ALA A 16 -9.88 -9.26 -10.44
CA ALA A 16 -8.72 -9.57 -11.26
C ALA A 16 -8.07 -8.31 -11.85
N GLU A 17 -8.87 -7.39 -12.40
CA GLU A 17 -8.38 -6.10 -12.91
C GLU A 17 -7.73 -5.26 -11.81
N LYS A 18 -8.33 -5.22 -10.61
CA LYS A 18 -7.76 -4.52 -9.46
C LYS A 18 -6.42 -5.12 -9.04
N LYS A 19 -6.29 -6.44 -9.05
CA LYS A 19 -5.03 -7.15 -8.73
C LYS A 19 -3.96 -6.84 -9.78
N ALA A 20 -4.26 -6.97 -11.07
CA ALA A 20 -3.31 -6.66 -12.15
C ALA A 20 -2.80 -5.22 -12.08
N ARG A 21 -3.68 -4.25 -11.75
CA ARG A 21 -3.29 -2.85 -11.55
C ARG A 21 -2.40 -2.67 -10.31
N ALA A 22 -2.66 -3.41 -9.23
CA ALA A 22 -1.83 -3.39 -8.04
C ALA A 22 -0.43 -3.95 -8.33
N ASP A 23 -0.35 -5.07 -9.05
CA ASP A 23 0.92 -5.71 -9.45
C ASP A 23 1.72 -4.79 -10.39
N ALA A 24 1.06 -4.15 -11.37
CA ALA A 24 1.69 -3.17 -12.25
C ALA A 24 2.21 -1.94 -11.49
N ASN A 25 1.48 -1.47 -10.48
CA ASN A 25 1.94 -0.37 -9.62
C ASN A 25 3.10 -0.81 -8.71
N ALA A 26 3.09 -2.05 -8.20
CA ALA A 26 4.19 -2.60 -7.42
C ALA A 26 5.48 -2.67 -8.26
N ALA A 27 5.37 -3.18 -9.50
CA ALA A 27 6.49 -3.21 -10.44
C ALA A 27 6.96 -1.80 -10.84
N LYS A 28 6.03 -0.88 -11.12
CA LYS A 28 6.36 0.48 -11.59
C LYS A 28 6.96 1.37 -10.50
N PHE A 29 6.48 1.24 -9.27
CA PHE A 29 6.87 2.15 -8.19
C PHE A 29 7.78 1.50 -7.14
N GLY A 30 8.09 0.21 -7.27
CA GLY A 30 9.05 -0.55 -6.45
C GLY A 30 8.65 -0.73 -4.98
N ARG A 31 7.69 0.06 -4.48
CA ARG A 31 7.15 0.02 -3.12
C ARG A 31 5.64 0.11 -3.18
N SER A 32 4.97 -0.84 -2.56
CA SER A 32 3.51 -0.83 -2.36
C SER A 32 3.10 0.32 -1.43
N LYS A 33 1.81 0.67 -1.43
CA LYS A 33 1.29 1.70 -0.50
C LYS A 33 1.54 1.32 0.97
N ALA A 34 1.42 0.04 1.30
CA ALA A 34 1.65 -0.46 2.66
C ALA A 34 3.12 -0.27 3.08
N GLU A 35 4.07 -0.59 2.20
CA GLU A 35 5.50 -0.37 2.45
C GLU A 35 5.82 1.11 2.59
N LYS A 36 5.28 1.97 1.71
CA LYS A 36 5.46 3.43 1.83
C LYS A 36 4.94 3.98 3.15
N THR A 37 3.78 3.49 3.61
CA THR A 37 3.21 3.91 4.89
C THR A 37 4.06 3.44 6.07
N ARG A 38 4.59 2.20 6.01
CA ARG A 38 5.49 1.69 7.04
C ARG A 38 6.79 2.50 7.10
N ASP A 39 7.45 2.70 5.95
CA ASP A 39 8.69 3.48 5.87
C ASP A 39 8.47 4.92 6.37
N ALA A 40 7.34 5.55 6.02
CA ALA A 40 7.02 6.90 6.49
C ALA A 40 6.83 6.95 8.01
N ALA A 41 6.14 5.96 8.59
CA ALA A 41 5.96 5.87 10.04
C ALA A 41 7.28 5.62 10.78
N GLU A 42 8.16 4.76 10.22
CA GLU A 42 9.49 4.51 10.77
C GLU A 42 10.36 5.78 10.70
N ALA A 43 10.32 6.52 9.58
CA ALA A 43 11.03 7.78 9.43
C ALA A 43 10.52 8.86 10.41
N GLU A 44 9.21 8.97 10.61
CA GLU A 44 8.62 9.90 11.57
C GLU A 44 9.01 9.55 13.01
N ALA A 45 8.98 8.27 13.38
CA ALA A 45 9.40 7.81 14.69
C ALA A 45 10.90 8.09 14.93
N ALA A 46 11.74 7.85 13.92
CA ALA A 46 13.17 8.18 13.99
C ALA A 46 13.39 9.69 14.14
N ALA A 47 12.67 10.52 13.39
CA ALA A 47 12.73 11.98 13.49
C ALA A 47 12.32 12.47 14.88
N LYS A 48 11.19 11.98 15.42
CA LYS A 48 10.73 12.31 16.78
C LYS A 48 11.73 11.88 17.85
N ARG A 49 12.37 10.72 17.70
CA ARG A 49 13.40 10.26 18.62
C ARG A 49 14.62 11.17 18.59
N LEU A 50 15.06 11.59 17.40
CA LEU A 50 16.18 12.51 17.25
C LEU A 50 15.84 13.89 17.83
N ASP A 51 14.62 14.39 17.59
CA ASP A 51 14.12 15.65 18.13
C ASP A 51 14.08 15.63 19.66
N GLY A 52 13.58 14.55 20.28
CA GLY A 52 13.63 14.40 21.74
C GLY A 52 15.02 14.26 22.35
N HIS A 53 16.04 13.96 21.54
CA HIS A 53 17.45 13.95 21.94
C HIS A 53 18.20 15.22 21.56
N ARG A 54 17.56 16.10 20.78
CA ARG A 54 18.10 17.41 20.46
C ARG A 54 18.06 18.22 21.74
N ARG A 55 19.24 18.56 22.26
CA ARG A 55 19.33 19.63 23.24
C ARG A 55 19.09 20.91 22.47
N ASP A 56 18.12 21.69 22.91
CA ASP A 56 17.99 23.07 22.47
C ASP A 56 19.27 23.78 22.93
N ASP A 57 20.29 23.77 22.07
CA ASP A 57 21.42 24.67 22.23
C ASP A 57 20.85 26.08 21.99
N GLU A 58 20.54 26.74 23.10
CA GLU A 58 20.35 28.19 23.38
C GLU A 58 20.00 29.12 22.22
#